data_AF-A0A4Z2E6W2-F1
#
_entry.id   AF-A0A4Z2E6W2-F1
#
_cell.length_a   1.000
_cell.length_b   1.000
_cell.length_c   1.000
_cell.angle_alpha   90.00
_cell.angle_beta   90.00
_cell.angle_gamma   90.00
#
_symmetry.space_group_name_H-M   'P 1'
#
loop_
_entity.id
_entity.type
_entity.pdbx_description
1 polymer ?
#
loop_
_entity_poly.entity_id
_entity_poly.type
_entity_poly.pdbx_seq_one_letter_code
_entity_poly.pdbx_strand_id
1 'polypeptide(L)'
;MEELPEIEMKRVREHAVDLTFDPDTAHFSLVVSPDGKQVSRLGTNQNLPHNPKRFGVYTEVLAKEGFTTGKFYYEVQVEGNTEWLVGVVSESVDRMGDKSLSEEDGAWCIGIDEGICLVCTSENVKLTLKDTLRKVGIFVDYNKGEVSFFDANSKLRIYSFTGHHFKEKLYPFFSFEGNTDGAPLIITPVPQTQLKLLAALNGSSLTPDGRGRRRSAGLLSRGRAGRTRLEPRFATSARSWARIGQSPV
;
A
#
# COMPACT_ATOMS: atom_id res chain seq x y z
N MET A 1 10.51 -0.47 20.31
CA MET A 1 9.10 -0.03 20.22
C MET A 1 8.82 0.91 21.38
N GLU A 2 8.28 2.07 21.06
CA GLU A 2 8.00 3.17 22.00
C GLU A 2 6.48 3.38 22.05
N GLU A 3 5.91 3.53 23.25
CA GLU A 3 4.49 3.87 23.40
C GLU A 3 4.29 5.35 23.13
N LEU A 4 3.37 5.68 22.22
CA LEU A 4 3.02 7.06 21.99
C LEU A 4 1.97 7.54 22.99
N PRO A 5 2.17 8.72 23.61
CA PRO A 5 1.12 9.38 24.37
C PRO A 5 -0.17 9.49 23.55
N GLU A 6 -1.32 9.27 24.17
CA GLU A 6 -2.61 9.24 23.45
C GLU A 6 -2.89 10.52 22.64
N ILE A 7 -2.42 11.66 23.14
CA ILE A 7 -2.53 12.96 22.47
C ILE A 7 -1.79 12.97 21.14
N GLU A 8 -0.61 12.34 21.08
CA GLU A 8 0.18 12.28 19.84
C GLU A 8 -0.46 11.35 18.83
N MET A 9 -0.92 10.17 19.26
CA MET A 9 -1.65 9.25 18.38
C MET A 9 -2.95 9.88 17.84
N LYS A 10 -3.65 10.67 18.66
CA LYS A 10 -4.82 11.44 18.24
C LYS A 10 -4.46 12.43 17.12
N ARG A 11 -3.36 13.17 17.25
CA ARG A 11 -2.86 14.11 16.22
C ARG A 11 -2.46 13.39 14.93
N VAL A 12 -1.84 12.22 15.03
CA VAL A 12 -1.52 11.40 13.84
C VAL A 12 -2.81 11.02 13.09
N ARG A 13 -3.83 10.51 13.80
CA ARG A 13 -5.13 10.15 13.22
C ARG A 13 -5.92 11.35 12.69
N GLU A 14 -5.61 12.57 13.13
CA GLU A 14 -6.14 13.80 12.51
C GLU A 14 -5.63 14.02 11.08
N HIS A 15 -4.69 13.22 10.59
CA HIS A 15 -4.27 13.24 9.19
C HIS A 15 -4.81 12.04 8.39
N ALA A 16 -5.79 11.30 8.93
CA ALA A 16 -6.42 10.19 8.24
C ALA A 16 -6.97 10.59 6.86
N VAL A 17 -6.59 9.82 5.84
CA VAL A 17 -7.07 9.96 4.45
C VAL A 17 -7.87 8.73 4.06
N ASP A 18 -8.83 8.92 3.14
CA ASP A 18 -9.53 7.80 2.52
C ASP A 18 -8.77 7.35 1.28
N LEU A 19 -8.41 6.07 1.22
CA LEU A 19 -7.59 5.50 0.14
C LEU A 19 -8.34 4.39 -0.58
N THR A 20 -8.03 4.19 -1.85
CA THR A 20 -8.47 3.03 -2.63
C THR A 20 -7.30 2.40 -3.37
N PHE A 21 -7.27 1.08 -3.46
CA PHE A 21 -6.30 0.37 -4.30
C PHE A 21 -6.51 0.74 -5.77
N ASP A 22 -5.40 0.90 -6.53
CA ASP A 22 -5.43 1.18 -7.96
C ASP A 22 -5.30 -0.13 -8.78
N PRO A 23 -6.38 -0.61 -9.42
CA PRO A 23 -6.36 -1.83 -10.23
C PRO A 23 -5.42 -1.73 -11.45
N ASP A 24 -5.07 -0.52 -11.90
CA ASP A 24 -4.13 -0.32 -13.00
C ASP A 24 -2.69 -0.61 -12.62
N THR A 25 -2.37 -0.51 -11.32
CA THR A 25 -1.04 -0.82 -10.78
C THR A 25 -0.92 -2.27 -10.31
N ALA A 26 -2.03 -2.88 -9.90
CA ALA A 26 -2.06 -4.20 -9.27
C ALA A 26 -1.45 -5.29 -10.17
N HIS A 27 -0.55 -6.11 -9.60
CA HIS A 27 -0.01 -7.29 -10.28
C HIS A 27 -1.12 -8.22 -10.80
N PHE A 28 -0.83 -8.99 -11.86
CA PHE A 28 -1.84 -9.83 -12.53
C PHE A 28 -2.51 -10.86 -11.62
N SER A 29 -1.83 -11.31 -10.58
CA SER A 29 -2.38 -12.23 -9.58
C SER A 29 -3.17 -11.53 -8.47
N LEU A 30 -3.34 -10.20 -8.48
CA LEU A 30 -4.05 -9.47 -7.45
C LEU A 30 -5.44 -9.03 -7.93
N VAL A 31 -6.45 -9.25 -7.09
CA VAL A 31 -7.81 -8.76 -7.31
C VAL A 31 -8.14 -7.68 -6.27
N VAL A 32 -8.67 -6.56 -6.76
CA VAL A 32 -9.16 -5.46 -5.92
C VAL A 32 -10.67 -5.63 -5.75
N SER A 33 -11.17 -5.44 -4.52
CA SER A 33 -12.60 -5.50 -4.24
C SER A 33 -13.37 -4.36 -4.93
N PRO A 34 -14.69 -4.52 -5.16
CA PRO A 34 -15.49 -3.49 -5.84
C PRO A 34 -15.48 -2.11 -5.17
N ASP A 35 -15.32 -2.06 -3.84
CA ASP A 35 -15.21 -0.80 -3.06
C ASP A 35 -13.78 -0.22 -3.05
N GLY A 36 -12.81 -0.92 -3.65
CA GLY A 36 -11.41 -0.52 -3.68
C GLY A 36 -10.69 -0.60 -2.33
N LYS A 37 -11.29 -1.21 -1.29
CA LYS A 37 -10.74 -1.23 0.07
C LYS A 37 -10.01 -2.50 0.44
N GLN A 38 -10.13 -3.55 -0.35
CA GLN A 38 -9.46 -4.83 -0.14
C GLN A 38 -8.72 -5.23 -1.39
N VAL A 39 -7.57 -5.85 -1.18
CA VAL A 39 -6.84 -6.57 -2.23
C VAL A 39 -6.61 -7.99 -1.75
N SER A 40 -6.69 -8.95 -2.66
CA SER A 40 -6.42 -10.35 -2.38
C SER A 40 -5.56 -10.95 -3.48
N ARG A 41 -4.75 -11.94 -3.13
CA ARG A 41 -4.02 -12.73 -4.11
C ARG A 41 -4.91 -13.85 -4.65
N LEU A 42 -4.88 -14.03 -5.95
CA LEU A 42 -5.43 -15.17 -6.65
C LEU A 42 -4.34 -16.22 -6.82
N GLY A 43 -4.74 -17.50 -6.81
CA GLY A 43 -3.84 -18.60 -7.16
C GLY A 43 -3.42 -18.63 -8.63
N THR A 44 -3.95 -17.73 -9.48
CA THR A 44 -3.66 -17.65 -10.91
C THR A 44 -3.59 -16.21 -11.40
N ASN A 45 -2.85 -15.98 -12.48
CA ASN A 45 -2.78 -14.66 -13.12
C ASN A 45 -4.07 -14.37 -13.91
N GLN A 46 -4.57 -13.16 -13.77
CA GLN A 46 -5.66 -12.64 -14.58
C GLN A 46 -5.15 -12.27 -15.98
N ASN A 47 -6.03 -12.43 -16.96
CA ASN A 47 -5.78 -11.97 -18.32
C ASN A 47 -6.13 -10.48 -18.44
N LEU A 48 -5.18 -9.61 -18.06
CA LEU A 48 -5.34 -8.15 -18.12
C LEU A 48 -4.55 -7.57 -19.30
N PRO A 49 -5.01 -6.46 -19.90
CA PRO A 49 -4.25 -5.77 -20.92
C PRO A 49 -2.93 -5.25 -20.37
N HIS A 50 -1.94 -5.09 -21.25
CA HIS A 50 -0.69 -4.46 -20.91
C HIS A 50 -0.94 -3.03 -20.41
N ASN A 51 -0.38 -2.70 -19.25
CA ASN A 51 -0.44 -1.36 -18.68
C ASN A 51 0.95 -1.04 -18.09
N PRO A 52 1.63 0.02 -18.55
CA PRO A 52 2.97 0.36 -18.06
C PRO A 52 2.99 0.75 -16.57
N LYS A 53 1.85 1.07 -15.98
CA LYS A 53 1.73 1.32 -14.54
C LYS A 53 1.72 0.06 -13.69
N ARG A 54 1.51 -1.11 -14.30
CA ARG A 54 1.30 -2.38 -13.59
C ARG A 54 2.61 -2.97 -13.11
N PHE A 55 2.63 -3.45 -11.88
CA PHE A 55 3.72 -4.29 -11.40
C PHE A 55 3.72 -5.63 -12.15
N GLY A 56 4.83 -5.93 -12.81
CA GLY A 56 4.94 -7.09 -13.70
C GLY A 56 5.56 -8.33 -13.05
N VAL A 57 6.28 -8.15 -11.94
CA VAL A 57 7.13 -9.20 -11.34
C VAL A 57 6.66 -9.60 -9.95
N TYR A 58 6.44 -8.62 -9.08
CA TYR A 58 6.07 -8.86 -7.68
C TYR A 58 4.60 -8.61 -7.44
N THR A 59 4.05 -9.24 -6.40
CA THR A 59 2.65 -9.19 -5.99
C THR A 59 2.32 -7.87 -5.28
N GLU A 60 2.55 -6.78 -6.01
CA GLU A 60 2.52 -5.40 -5.53
C GLU A 60 1.32 -4.63 -6.11
N VAL A 61 0.86 -3.62 -5.36
CA VAL A 61 -0.20 -2.69 -5.76
C VAL A 61 0.00 -1.34 -5.07
N LEU A 62 -0.40 -0.24 -5.71
CA LEU A 62 -0.45 1.10 -5.12
C LEU A 62 -1.87 1.49 -4.76
N ALA A 63 -2.00 2.45 -3.84
CA ALA A 63 -3.23 3.24 -3.78
C ALA A 63 -3.31 4.21 -4.97
N LYS A 64 -4.54 4.59 -5.32
CA LYS A 64 -4.83 5.54 -6.39
C LYS A 64 -4.45 6.97 -6.00
N GLU A 65 -4.62 7.30 -4.73
CA GLU A 65 -4.27 8.58 -4.15
C GLU A 65 -2.77 8.66 -3.87
N GLY A 66 -2.13 9.74 -4.30
CA GLY A 66 -0.72 10.01 -4.01
C GLY A 66 -0.49 11.47 -3.65
N PHE A 67 0.54 11.73 -2.86
CA PHE A 67 0.73 12.98 -2.12
C PHE A 67 2.10 13.60 -2.40
N THR A 68 2.13 14.91 -2.63
CA THR A 68 3.36 15.69 -2.89
C THR A 68 3.68 16.69 -1.79
N THR A 69 2.85 16.76 -0.74
CA THR A 69 3.00 17.70 0.37
C THR A 69 2.10 17.32 1.54
N GLY A 70 2.29 17.99 2.67
CA GLY A 70 1.44 17.87 3.84
C GLY A 70 1.65 16.58 4.62
N LYS A 71 0.60 16.20 5.36
CA LYS A 71 0.60 15.04 6.24
C LYS A 71 -0.57 14.15 5.89
N PHE A 72 -0.33 12.84 5.88
CA PHE A 72 -1.40 11.86 5.70
C PHE A 72 -1.16 10.63 6.58
N TYR A 73 -2.25 9.96 6.92
CA TYR A 73 -2.27 8.76 7.73
C TYR A 73 -3.27 7.75 7.18
N TYR A 74 -2.94 6.47 7.23
CA TYR A 74 -3.86 5.39 6.90
C TYR A 74 -3.55 4.14 7.73
N GLU A 75 -4.55 3.27 7.89
CA GLU A 75 -4.42 2.01 8.61
C GLU A 75 -4.73 0.82 7.69
N VAL A 76 -3.90 -0.21 7.75
CA VAL A 76 -4.00 -1.42 6.93
C VAL A 76 -4.08 -2.63 7.85
N GLN A 77 -5.14 -3.43 7.69
CA GLN A 77 -5.22 -4.73 8.32
C GLN A 77 -4.36 -5.73 7.54
N VAL A 78 -3.51 -6.42 8.29
CA VAL A 78 -2.53 -7.42 7.82
C VAL A 78 -2.74 -8.78 8.48
N GLU A 79 -3.67 -8.87 9.44
CA GLU A 79 -4.01 -10.10 10.17
C GLU A 79 -4.32 -11.27 9.22
N GLY A 80 -3.78 -12.45 9.54
CA GLY A 80 -3.95 -13.65 8.70
C GLY A 80 -2.95 -13.75 7.54
N ASN A 81 -1.92 -12.90 7.51
CA ASN A 81 -0.81 -13.00 6.56
C ASN A 81 0.51 -13.27 7.28
N THR A 82 1.30 -14.20 6.73
CA THR A 82 2.65 -14.56 7.25
C THR A 82 3.76 -13.80 6.54
N GLU A 83 3.51 -13.32 5.33
CA GLU A 83 4.42 -12.44 4.59
C GLU A 83 3.63 -11.28 3.97
N TRP A 84 4.18 -10.08 4.07
CA TRP A 84 3.65 -8.86 3.46
C TRP A 84 4.64 -7.70 3.60
N LEU A 85 4.50 -6.68 2.76
CA LEU A 85 5.21 -5.40 2.87
C LEU A 85 4.22 -4.24 2.66
N VAL A 86 4.28 -3.23 3.52
CA VAL A 86 3.44 -2.01 3.41
C VAL A 86 4.27 -0.76 3.71
N GLY A 87 3.88 0.35 3.10
CA GLY A 87 4.57 1.63 3.29
C GLY A 87 4.23 2.61 2.19
N VAL A 88 5.16 3.49 1.86
CA VAL A 88 5.02 4.44 0.75
C VAL A 88 6.21 4.35 -0.19
N VAL A 89 5.94 4.59 -1.47
CA VAL A 89 6.95 4.60 -2.52
C VAL A 89 6.84 5.85 -3.38
N SER A 90 7.96 6.27 -3.95
CA SER A 90 8.04 7.32 -4.96
C SER A 90 7.29 6.94 -6.23
N GLU A 91 6.86 7.94 -7.00
CA GLU A 91 6.17 7.75 -8.28
C GLU A 91 7.03 6.94 -9.28
N SER A 92 8.35 7.17 -9.26
CA SER A 92 9.34 6.48 -10.08
C SER A 92 9.77 5.10 -9.57
N VAL A 93 9.13 4.56 -8.52
CA VAL A 93 9.52 3.26 -7.96
C VAL A 93 9.64 2.20 -9.05
N ASP A 94 10.65 1.35 -8.92
CA ASP A 94 10.89 0.29 -9.88
C ASP A 94 9.78 -0.77 -9.86
N ARG A 95 9.00 -0.80 -10.94
CA ARG A 95 7.89 -1.75 -11.15
C ARG A 95 8.30 -3.01 -11.91
N MET A 96 9.54 -3.02 -12.42
CA MET A 96 10.11 -4.14 -13.18
C MET A 96 10.87 -5.12 -12.28
N GLY A 97 11.24 -4.70 -11.06
CA GLY A 97 11.89 -5.59 -10.10
C GLY A 97 13.39 -5.75 -10.31
N ASP A 98 13.99 -4.81 -11.03
CA ASP A 98 15.43 -4.72 -11.26
C ASP A 98 16.19 -4.28 -10.00
N LYS A 99 15.52 -3.51 -9.13
CA LYS A 99 16.11 -2.91 -7.93
C LYS A 99 15.53 -3.49 -6.64
N SER A 100 16.31 -3.46 -5.57
CA SER A 100 15.81 -3.73 -4.22
C SER A 100 14.94 -2.56 -3.74
N LEU A 101 14.03 -2.82 -2.80
CA LEU A 101 13.29 -1.75 -2.13
C LEU A 101 14.16 -1.19 -1.00
N SER A 102 14.54 0.07 -1.14
CA SER A 102 15.31 0.82 -0.15
C SER A 102 14.87 2.28 -0.16
N GLU A 103 15.18 3.00 0.92
CA GLU A 103 14.96 4.44 1.01
C GLU A 103 15.74 5.24 -0.05
N GLU A 104 16.89 4.73 -0.52
CA GLU A 104 17.68 5.30 -1.62
C GLU A 104 16.98 5.14 -2.98
N ASP A 105 16.23 4.05 -3.15
CA ASP A 105 15.40 3.78 -4.32
C ASP A 105 13.96 4.31 -4.16
N GLY A 106 13.73 5.15 -3.15
CA GLY A 106 12.47 5.83 -2.93
C GLY A 106 11.36 4.92 -2.40
N ALA A 107 11.70 3.93 -1.57
CA ALA A 107 10.75 3.09 -0.85
C ALA A 107 10.96 3.17 0.66
N TRP A 108 9.91 3.53 1.40
CA TRP A 108 9.88 3.58 2.86
C TRP A 108 8.81 2.62 3.34
N CYS A 109 9.22 1.38 3.62
CA CYS A 109 8.31 0.28 3.90
C CYS A 109 8.80 -0.57 5.08
N ILE A 110 7.86 -1.26 5.72
CA ILE A 110 8.12 -2.36 6.64
C ILE A 110 7.31 -3.58 6.22
N GLY A 111 7.78 -4.76 6.61
CA GLY A 111 7.11 -6.02 6.30
C GLY A 111 7.25 -7.05 7.39
N ILE A 112 6.51 -8.13 7.25
CA ILE A 112 6.71 -9.35 8.02
C ILE A 112 7.18 -10.43 7.06
N ASP A 113 8.15 -11.23 7.52
CA ASP A 113 8.59 -12.48 6.92
C ASP A 113 8.68 -13.52 8.02
N GLU A 114 7.77 -14.51 8.01
CA GLU A 114 7.66 -15.58 9.02
C GLU A 114 7.73 -15.08 10.48
N GLY A 115 7.11 -13.93 10.77
CA GLY A 115 7.05 -13.34 12.11
C GLY A 115 8.20 -12.39 12.46
N ILE A 116 9.20 -12.25 11.59
CA ILE A 116 10.27 -11.25 11.72
C ILE A 116 9.82 -9.97 11.03
N CYS A 117 9.89 -8.84 11.74
CA CYS A 117 9.63 -7.53 11.13
C CYS A 117 10.88 -7.03 10.42
N LEU A 118 10.74 -6.74 9.13
CA LEU A 118 11.79 -6.24 8.26
C LEU A 118 11.54 -4.77 7.92
N VAL A 119 12.60 -4.00 7.77
CA VAL A 119 12.54 -2.59 7.38
C VAL A 119 13.32 -2.41 6.07
N CYS A 120 12.74 -1.69 5.09
CA CYS A 120 13.36 -1.43 3.79
C CYS A 120 14.42 -0.32 3.88
N THR A 121 15.49 -0.58 4.61
CA THR A 121 16.69 0.26 4.72
C THR A 121 17.85 -0.40 3.97
N SER A 122 18.87 0.37 3.61
CA SER A 122 20.12 -0.20 3.05
C SER A 122 20.85 -1.10 4.05
N GLU A 123 20.72 -0.76 5.33
CA GLU A 123 21.13 -1.60 6.45
C GLU A 123 20.05 -2.67 6.70
N ASN A 124 20.40 -3.95 6.83
CA ASN A 124 19.44 -5.05 7.05
C ASN A 124 18.77 -5.00 8.44
N VAL A 125 17.93 -4.00 8.69
CA VAL A 125 17.28 -3.79 9.98
C VAL A 125 16.16 -4.81 10.18
N LYS A 126 16.31 -5.62 11.23
CA LYS A 126 15.32 -6.61 11.68
C LYS A 126 14.85 -6.25 13.08
N LEU A 127 13.54 -6.23 13.28
CA LEU A 127 12.90 -5.87 14.54
C LEU A 127 12.19 -7.09 15.13
N THR A 128 12.39 -7.33 16.42
CA THR A 128 11.60 -8.31 17.17
C THR A 128 10.34 -7.65 17.69
N LEU A 129 9.18 -8.11 17.20
CA LEU A 129 7.89 -7.68 17.72
C LEU A 129 7.53 -8.47 18.98
N LYS A 130 6.86 -7.81 19.92
CA LYS A 130 6.41 -8.44 21.17
C LYS A 130 5.13 -9.25 20.96
N ASP A 131 4.28 -8.79 20.06
CA ASP A 131 2.97 -9.34 19.75
C ASP A 131 2.79 -9.44 18.23
N THR A 132 1.83 -10.25 17.80
CA THR A 132 1.47 -10.37 16.38
C THR A 132 0.86 -9.08 15.87
N LEU A 133 1.47 -8.51 14.83
CA LEU A 133 1.00 -7.30 14.18
C LEU A 133 -0.24 -7.62 13.32
N ARG A 134 -1.38 -7.06 13.71
CA ARG A 134 -2.68 -7.29 13.03
C ARG A 134 -3.09 -6.11 12.16
N LYS A 135 -2.68 -4.91 12.54
CA LYS A 135 -3.01 -3.67 11.85
C LYS A 135 -1.85 -2.69 11.95
N VAL A 136 -1.42 -2.18 10.81
CA VAL A 136 -0.33 -1.22 10.69
C VAL A 136 -0.90 0.16 10.40
N GLY A 137 -0.52 1.16 11.18
CA GLY A 137 -0.74 2.56 10.87
C GLY A 137 0.49 3.16 10.21
N ILE A 138 0.31 3.86 9.10
CA ILE A 138 1.38 4.53 8.36
C ILE A 138 1.10 6.03 8.36
N PHE A 139 2.02 6.81 8.93
CA PHE A 139 1.99 8.26 8.94
C PHE A 139 3.11 8.83 8.10
N VAL A 140 2.80 9.86 7.33
CA VAL A 140 3.80 10.59 6.55
C VAL A 140 3.71 12.07 6.88
N ASP A 141 4.83 12.69 7.21
CA ASP A 141 5.02 14.13 7.20
C ASP A 141 5.94 14.48 6.03
N TYR A 142 5.32 14.77 4.88
CA TYR A 142 6.05 14.98 3.63
C TYR A 142 7.04 16.14 3.77
N ASN A 143 6.61 17.22 4.42
CA ASN A 143 7.42 18.43 4.55
C ASN A 143 8.61 18.24 5.51
N LYS A 144 8.50 17.32 6.47
CA LYS A 144 9.61 16.99 7.38
C LYS A 144 10.44 15.78 6.95
N GLY A 145 10.05 15.09 5.88
CA GLY A 145 10.79 13.92 5.44
C GLY A 145 10.63 12.72 6.35
N GLU A 146 9.45 12.54 6.96
CA GLU A 146 9.19 11.50 7.93
C GLU A 146 8.18 10.47 7.40
N VAL A 147 8.50 9.18 7.57
CA VAL A 147 7.54 8.06 7.42
C VAL A 147 7.59 7.21 8.69
N SER A 148 6.49 7.19 9.43
CA SER A 148 6.39 6.53 10.73
C SER A 148 5.36 5.40 10.72
N PHE A 149 5.73 4.28 11.33
CA PHE A 149 4.94 3.05 11.38
C PHE A 149 4.52 2.73 12.81
N PHE A 150 3.26 2.32 12.96
CA PHE A 150 2.65 2.02 14.25
C PHE A 150 1.93 0.69 14.21
N ASP A 151 1.96 -0.03 15.32
CA ASP A 151 0.89 -0.97 15.61
C ASP A 151 -0.35 -0.15 15.97
N ALA A 152 -1.35 -0.13 15.08
CA ALA A 152 -2.53 0.70 15.23
C ALA A 152 -3.42 0.27 16.41
N ASN A 153 -3.30 -0.99 16.86
CA ASN A 153 -4.08 -1.52 17.97
C ASN A 153 -3.45 -1.14 19.31
N SER A 154 -2.15 -1.38 19.47
CA SER A 154 -1.42 -1.07 20.71
C SER A 154 -0.93 0.37 20.78
N LYS A 155 -1.03 1.13 19.69
CA LYS A 155 -0.53 2.52 19.55
C LYS A 155 0.99 2.63 19.77
N LEU A 156 1.72 1.53 19.59
CA LEU A 156 3.17 1.51 19.72
C LEU A 156 3.84 1.89 18.39
N ARG A 157 4.84 2.77 18.45
CA ARG A 157 5.71 3.04 17.30
C ARG A 157 6.62 1.85 17.05
N ILE A 158 6.56 1.34 15.83
CA ILE A 158 7.38 0.24 15.33
C ILE A 158 8.72 0.79 14.83
N TYR A 159 8.66 1.72 13.87
CA TYR A 159 9.82 2.30 13.20
C TYR A 159 9.50 3.70 12.64
N SER A 160 10.53 4.52 12.43
CA SER A 160 10.40 5.83 11.78
C SER A 160 11.61 6.11 10.90
N PHE A 161 11.35 6.36 9.62
CA PHE A 161 12.29 6.93 8.68
C PHE A 161 12.26 8.44 8.84
N THR A 162 13.43 9.08 9.03
CA THR A 162 13.53 10.52 9.30
C THR A 162 14.69 11.14 8.53
N GLY A 163 14.63 12.46 8.28
CA GLY A 163 15.70 13.20 7.62
C GLY A 163 15.71 13.09 6.10
N HIS A 164 14.65 12.55 5.49
CA HIS A 164 14.54 12.45 4.04
C HIS A 164 14.07 13.77 3.41
N HIS A 165 14.33 13.93 2.11
CA HIS A 165 13.86 15.07 1.34
C HIS A 165 13.10 14.55 0.12
N PHE A 166 11.78 14.39 0.26
CA PHE A 166 10.95 13.86 -0.81
C PHE A 166 10.84 14.87 -1.96
N LYS A 167 11.14 14.41 -3.17
CA LYS A 167 11.08 15.23 -4.40
C LYS A 167 9.95 14.84 -5.33
N GLU A 168 9.38 13.66 -5.10
CA GLU A 168 8.36 13.05 -5.95
C GLU A 168 7.07 12.83 -5.18
N LYS A 169 5.99 12.64 -5.93
CA LYS A 169 4.74 12.17 -5.34
C LYS A 169 4.97 10.81 -4.69
N LEU A 170 4.49 10.67 -3.46
CA LEU A 170 4.48 9.41 -2.73
C LEU A 170 3.12 8.72 -2.86
N TYR A 171 3.13 7.43 -3.13
CA TYR A 171 1.96 6.58 -3.18
C TYR A 171 2.02 5.54 -2.04
N PRO A 172 0.92 5.33 -1.30
CA PRO A 172 0.77 4.15 -0.45
C PRO A 172 0.99 2.86 -1.26
N PHE A 173 1.77 1.96 -0.68
CA PHE A 173 2.31 0.75 -1.30
C PHE A 173 1.99 -0.48 -0.46
N PHE A 174 1.71 -1.60 -1.15
CA PHE A 174 1.29 -2.86 -0.55
C PHE A 174 1.81 -4.04 -1.37
N SER A 175 2.29 -5.08 -0.70
CA SER A 175 2.81 -6.32 -1.30
C SER A 175 2.39 -7.54 -0.48
N PHE A 176 2.03 -8.63 -1.17
CA PHE A 176 1.81 -9.95 -0.55
C PHE A 176 3.07 -10.81 -0.50
N GLU A 177 4.19 -10.35 -1.06
CA GLU A 177 5.42 -11.14 -1.19
C GLU A 177 5.15 -12.56 -1.72
N GLY A 178 5.71 -13.59 -1.06
CA GLY A 178 5.54 -15.00 -1.39
C GLY A 178 4.25 -15.63 -0.89
N ASN A 179 3.49 -14.95 -0.02
CA ASN A 179 2.29 -15.50 0.61
C ASN A 179 1.17 -15.75 -0.41
N THR A 180 0.87 -17.02 -0.68
CA THR A 180 -0.12 -17.46 -1.68
C THR A 180 -1.52 -17.68 -1.12
N ASP A 181 -1.63 -17.98 0.18
CA ASP A 181 -2.87 -18.40 0.84
C ASP A 181 -3.31 -17.43 1.96
N GLY A 182 -2.72 -16.23 1.95
CA GLY A 182 -2.95 -15.19 2.94
C GLY A 182 -4.33 -14.54 2.87
N ALA A 183 -4.77 -14.01 4.01
CA ALA A 183 -5.95 -13.15 4.10
C ALA A 183 -5.78 -11.86 3.25
N PRO A 184 -6.88 -11.21 2.82
CA PRO A 184 -6.78 -9.92 2.13
C PRO A 184 -6.03 -8.87 2.95
N LEU A 185 -5.30 -7.98 2.27
CA LEU A 185 -4.91 -6.70 2.85
C LEU A 185 -6.09 -5.73 2.73
N ILE A 186 -6.45 -5.10 3.84
CA ILE A 186 -7.65 -4.25 3.92
C ILE A 186 -7.25 -2.86 4.39
N ILE A 187 -7.55 -1.83 3.59
CA ILE A 187 -7.50 -0.43 4.02
C ILE A 187 -8.69 -0.22 4.97
N THR A 188 -8.40 0.06 6.24
CA THR A 188 -9.45 0.17 7.26
C THR A 188 -9.81 1.63 7.53
N PRO A 189 -11.09 1.94 7.82
CA PRO A 189 -11.47 3.25 8.30
C PRO A 189 -10.73 3.60 9.59
N VAL A 190 -10.11 4.78 9.62
CA VAL A 190 -9.46 5.28 10.83
C VAL A 190 -10.52 5.92 11.73
N PRO A 191 -10.61 5.54 13.02
CA PRO A 191 -11.52 6.19 13.95
C PRO A 191 -11.24 7.69 14.02
N GLN A 192 -12.17 8.50 13.52
CA GLN A 192 -12.05 9.94 13.59
C GLN A 192 -12.44 10.46 14.97
N THR A 193 -11.77 11.53 15.40
CA THR A 193 -12.17 12.28 16.59
C THR A 193 -13.50 12.99 16.33
N GLN A 194 -14.34 13.18 17.35
CA GLN A 194 -15.64 13.83 17.21
C GLN A 194 -15.57 15.22 16.52
N LEU A 195 -14.47 15.96 16.69
CA LEU A 195 -14.23 17.26 16.06
C LEU A 195 -14.13 17.20 14.53
N LYS A 196 -13.48 16.16 13.99
CA LYS A 196 -13.39 15.91 12.54
C LYS A 196 -14.75 15.56 11.96
N LEU A 197 -15.51 14.71 12.65
CA LEU A 197 -16.85 14.30 12.23
C LEU A 197 -17.79 15.51 12.17
N LEU A 198 -17.74 16.39 13.18
CA LEU A 198 -18.52 17.63 13.19
C LEU A 198 -18.13 18.58 12.06
N ALA A 199 -16.83 18.72 11.76
CA ALA A 199 -16.36 19.53 10.64
C ALA A 199 -16.81 18.98 9.27
N ALA A 200 -16.80 17.66 9.09
CA ALA A 200 -17.27 17.02 7.86
C ALA A 200 -18.79 17.18 7.67
N LEU A 201 -19.57 17.09 8.76
CA LEU A 201 -21.03 17.28 8.72
C LEU A 201 -21.41 18.74 8.43
N ASN A 202 -20.68 19.71 9.01
CA ASN A 202 -20.95 21.14 8.83
C ASN A 202 -20.47 21.71 7.48
N GLY A 203 -19.66 20.97 6.72
CA GLY A 203 -19.15 21.36 5.41
C GLY A 203 -20.08 21.07 4.22
N SER A 204 -21.26 20.50 4.44
CA SER A 204 -22.21 20.16 3.37
C SER A 204 -23.45 21.05 3.39
N SER A 205 -23.38 22.21 2.74
CA SER A 205 -24.56 22.98 2.34
C SER A 205 -24.49 23.49 0.90
N LEU A 206 -25.35 22.88 0.07
CA LEU A 206 -26.17 23.42 -1.02
C LEU A 206 -25.51 24.22 -2.17
N THR A 207 -25.53 23.62 -3.36
CA THR A 207 -25.86 24.35 -4.59
C THR A 207 -27.16 23.81 -5.18
N PRO A 208 -28.12 24.67 -5.57
CA PRO A 208 -29.38 24.25 -6.17
C PRO A 208 -29.27 24.06 -7.69
N ASP A 209 -29.81 22.91 -8.13
CA ASP A 209 -30.57 22.64 -9.36
C ASP A 209 -30.01 23.03 -10.75
N GLY A 210 -30.01 22.06 -11.68
CA GLY A 210 -29.58 22.26 -13.06
C GLY A 210 -29.74 21.04 -13.96
N ARG A 211 -30.99 20.73 -14.33
CA ARG A 211 -31.46 19.67 -15.24
C ARG A 211 -30.58 19.39 -16.49
N GLY A 212 -30.43 18.10 -16.82
CA GLY A 212 -30.01 17.64 -18.15
C GLY A 212 -30.38 16.17 -18.41
N ARG A 213 -31.31 15.93 -19.31
CA ARG A 213 -31.93 14.63 -19.65
C ARG A 213 -31.05 13.70 -20.51
N ARG A 214 -31.19 12.39 -20.21
CA ARG A 214 -31.34 11.19 -21.07
C ARG A 214 -30.48 10.96 -22.34
N ARG A 215 -29.84 9.77 -22.29
CA ARG A 215 -29.80 8.63 -23.24
C ARG A 215 -29.06 8.75 -24.58
N SER A 216 -28.12 7.82 -24.77
CA SER A 216 -28.17 6.86 -25.89
C SER A 216 -27.33 5.61 -25.60
N ALA A 217 -27.90 4.47 -25.97
CA ALA A 217 -27.30 3.14 -25.95
C ALA A 217 -26.73 2.78 -27.34
N GLY A 218 -25.76 1.88 -27.39
CA GLY A 218 -25.28 1.18 -28.59
C GLY A 218 -24.18 0.20 -28.18
N LEU A 219 -24.50 -1.07 -27.94
CA LEU A 219 -24.60 -2.22 -28.85
C LEU A 219 -23.25 -2.95 -29.05
N LEU A 220 -23.36 -4.26 -28.86
CA LEU A 220 -22.37 -5.32 -28.83
C LEU A 220 -21.64 -5.54 -30.15
N SER A 221 -20.40 -6.03 -30.07
CA SER A 221 -19.88 -6.97 -31.06
C SER A 221 -18.96 -8.01 -30.42
N ARG A 222 -19.27 -9.28 -30.70
CA ARG A 222 -18.51 -10.49 -30.38
C ARG A 222 -17.22 -10.55 -31.20
N GLY A 223 -16.16 -11.11 -30.60
CA GLY A 223 -14.93 -11.52 -31.27
C GLY A 223 -14.37 -12.78 -30.61
N ARG A 224 -13.88 -13.71 -31.43
CA ARG A 224 -13.78 -15.16 -31.19
C ARG A 224 -12.46 -15.57 -30.52
N ALA A 225 -12.49 -16.71 -29.85
CA ALA A 225 -11.38 -17.37 -29.18
C ALA A 225 -10.23 -17.80 -30.12
N GLY A 226 -9.00 -17.68 -29.63
CA GLY A 226 -7.83 -18.40 -30.10
C GLY A 226 -7.09 -18.99 -28.89
N ARG A 227 -7.03 -20.32 -28.81
CA ARG A 227 -6.23 -21.06 -27.83
C ARG A 227 -4.82 -21.22 -28.37
N THR A 228 -3.83 -20.84 -27.59
CA THR A 228 -2.51 -21.50 -27.62
C THR A 228 -1.99 -21.56 -26.19
N ARG A 229 -1.79 -22.80 -25.74
CA ARG A 229 -1.22 -23.19 -24.45
C ARG A 229 0.29 -22.99 -24.53
N LEU A 230 0.84 -22.18 -23.63
CA LEU A 230 2.24 -22.25 -23.22
C LEU A 230 2.26 -22.13 -21.69
N GLU A 231 2.70 -23.21 -21.06
CA GLU A 231 2.90 -23.34 -19.61
C GLU A 231 4.01 -22.40 -19.15
N PRO A 232 3.84 -21.55 -18.12
CA PRO A 232 4.95 -20.86 -17.50
C PRO A 232 5.55 -21.74 -16.39
N ARG A 233 6.86 -21.94 -16.51
CA ARG A 233 7.70 -22.51 -15.46
C ARG A 233 7.63 -21.62 -14.23
N PHE A 234 7.38 -22.24 -13.08
CA PHE A 234 7.43 -21.62 -11.76
C PHE A 234 8.80 -20.98 -11.55
N ALA A 235 8.81 -19.67 -11.33
CA ALA A 235 9.93 -18.96 -10.72
C ALA A 235 9.40 -18.34 -9.42
N THR A 236 9.56 -19.08 -8.33
CA THR A 236 9.39 -18.55 -6.98
C THR A 236 10.58 -17.64 -6.72
N SER A 237 10.35 -16.33 -6.68
CA SER A 237 11.35 -15.37 -6.23
C SER A 237 10.58 -14.23 -5.56
N ALA A 238 10.56 -14.21 -4.22
CA ALA A 238 10.39 -12.97 -3.48
C ALA A 238 11.41 -11.93 -4.01
N ARG A 239 11.18 -10.62 -3.82
CA ARG A 239 12.30 -9.66 -3.91
C ARG A 239 13.28 -10.14 -2.86
N SER A 240 14.31 -10.88 -3.28
CA SER A 240 15.16 -11.60 -2.34
C SER A 240 15.73 -10.59 -1.36
N TRP A 241 15.33 -10.69 -0.10
CA TRP A 241 15.88 -9.94 1.02
C TRP A 241 17.42 -10.07 1.08
N ALA A 242 18.00 -11.09 0.42
CA ALA A 242 19.43 -11.30 0.28
C ALA A 242 20.18 -10.24 -0.55
N ARG A 243 19.48 -9.35 -1.28
CA ARG A 243 20.10 -8.23 -2.02
C ARG A 243 20.11 -6.92 -1.25
N ILE A 244 19.46 -6.83 -0.09
CA ILE A 244 19.64 -5.71 0.82
C ILE A 244 21.00 -5.95 1.51
N GLY A 245 21.99 -5.08 1.26
CA GLY A 245 23.30 -5.13 1.93
C GLY A 245 24.47 -5.85 1.23
N GLN A 246 24.39 -6.19 -0.07
CA GLN A 246 25.62 -6.56 -0.81
C GLN A 246 26.20 -5.34 -1.51
N SER A 247 27.15 -4.66 -0.85
CA SER A 247 28.08 -3.77 -1.54
C SER A 247 28.92 -4.58 -2.54
N PRO A 248 29.15 -4.11 -3.77
CA PRO A 248 30.15 -4.71 -4.63
C PRO A 248 31.52 -4.46 -4.00
N VAL A 249 32.29 -5.54 -3.79
CA VAL A 249 33.73 -5.48 -3.52
C VAL A 249 34.46 -5.24 -4.83
#